data_AF-A0A256G8I8-F1
#
_entry.id   AF-A0A256G8I8-F1
#
_cell.length_a   1.000
_cell.length_b   1.000
_cell.length_c   1.000
_cell.angle_alpha   90.00
_cell.angle_beta   90.00
_cell.angle_gamma   90.00
#
_symmetry.space_group_name_H-M   'P 1'
#
loop_
_entity.id
_entity.type
_entity.pdbx_description
1 polymer ?
#
loop_
_entity_poly.entity_id
_entity_poly.type
_entity_poly.pdbx_seq_one_letter_code
_entity_poly.pdbx_strand_id
1 'polypeptide(L)' 'MRLRRLDLTRYGKFTDYSIDFGEHVAGTPDLHIVYGLNEAGKSTSLSAYLDLLFGIEERTKYGFLHQG' A
#
# COMPACT_ATOMS: atom_id res chain seq x y z
N MET A 1 11.87 -1.73 11.28
CA MET A 1 10.70 -2.49 10.80
C MET A 1 10.88 -2.75 9.31
N ARG A 2 10.61 -3.95 8.80
CA ARG A 2 10.57 -4.26 7.36
C ARG A 2 9.15 -4.64 6.97
N LEU A 3 8.58 -3.98 5.96
CA LEU A 3 7.28 -4.34 5.42
C LEU A 3 7.44 -5.48 4.40
N ARG A 4 6.88 -6.65 4.69
CA ARG A 4 6.90 -7.79 3.76
C ARG A 4 5.79 -7.68 2.71
N ARG A 5 4.60 -7.28 3.13
CA ARG A 5 3.41 -7.25 2.29
C ARG A 5 2.49 -6.13 2.75
N LEU A 6 1.87 -5.45 1.81
CA LEU A 6 0.83 -4.46 2.05
C LEU A 6 -0.48 -4.93 1.42
N ASP A 7 -1.44 -5.29 2.26
CA ASP A 7 -2.78 -5.69 1.83
C ASP A 7 -3.73 -4.50 1.81
N LEU A 8 -4.31 -4.26 0.64
CA LEU A 8 -5.19 -3.14 0.33
C LEU A 8 -6.60 -3.70 0.04
N THR A 9 -7.29 -4.09 1.10
CA THR A 9 -8.62 -4.73 1.00
C THR A 9 -9.63 -3.79 0.37
N ARG A 10 -9.83 -2.60 0.93
CA ARG A 10 -10.74 -1.57 0.40
C ARG A 10 -10.12 -0.20 0.69
N TYR A 11 -9.12 0.17 -0.10
CA TYR A 11 -8.36 1.39 0.15
C TYR A 11 -8.13 2.18 -1.14
N GLY A 12 -8.76 3.35 -1.22
CA GLY A 12 -8.70 4.19 -2.40
C GLY A 12 -9.13 3.44 -3.65
N LYS A 13 -8.29 3.40 -4.68
CA LYS A 13 -8.63 2.69 -5.94
C LYS A 13 -8.47 1.17 -5.87
N PHE A 14 -7.97 0.61 -4.77
CA PHE A 14 -7.66 -0.81 -4.66
C PHE A 14 -8.79 -1.57 -3.98
N THR A 15 -9.19 -2.68 -4.59
CA THR A 15 -10.16 -3.64 -4.07
C THR A 15 -9.49 -5.01 -4.07
N ASP A 16 -9.25 -5.57 -2.88
CA ASP A 16 -8.59 -6.86 -2.66
C ASP A 16 -7.24 -6.99 -3.39
N TYR A 17 -6.39 -5.96 -3.26
CA TYR A 17 -5.07 -5.92 -3.90
C TYR A 17 -3.95 -6.09 -2.89
N SER A 18 -2.87 -6.78 -3.28
CA SER A 18 -1.69 -6.98 -2.43
C SER A 18 -0.42 -6.54 -3.14
N ILE A 19 0.41 -5.77 -2.44
CA ILE A 19 1.80 -5.50 -2.85
C ILE A 19 2.69 -6.40 -2.00
N ASP A 20 3.29 -7.41 -2.63
CA ASP A 20 4.23 -8.31 -1.98
C ASP A 20 5.68 -7.85 -2.26
N PHE A 21 6.44 -7.61 -1.19
CA PHE A 21 7.86 -7.25 -1.23
C PHE A 21 8.77 -8.47 -1.02
N GLY A 22 8.20 -9.67 -0.89
CA GLY A 22 8.94 -10.93 -0.78
C GLY A 22 9.74 -11.06 0.52
N GLU A 23 10.54 -12.13 0.58
CA GLU A 23 11.50 -12.36 1.68
C GLU A 23 12.75 -11.49 1.52
N HIS A 24 13.32 -11.06 2.64
CA HIS A 24 14.65 -10.46 2.62
C HIS A 24 15.72 -11.52 2.34
N VAL A 25 16.62 -11.26 1.39
CA VAL A 25 17.78 -12.12 1.12
C VAL A 25 19.00 -11.56 1.84
N ALA A 26 19.53 -12.33 2.78
CA ALA A 26 20.69 -11.93 3.59
C ALA A 26 21.89 -11.55 2.70
N GLY A 27 22.54 -10.43 3.04
CA GLY A 27 23.70 -9.92 2.30
C GLY A 27 23.35 -9.13 1.04
N THR A 28 22.07 -8.88 0.75
CA THR A 28 21.62 -8.04 -0.38
C THR A 28 20.90 -6.78 0.09
N PRO A 29 20.93 -5.68 -0.69
CA PRO A 29 20.09 -4.52 -0.43
C PRO A 29 18.60 -4.84 -0.52
N ASP A 30 17.80 -4.26 0.37
CA ASP A 30 16.35 -4.48 0.47
C ASP A 30 15.57 -3.27 -0.08
N LEU A 31 15.81 -2.96 -1.36
CA LEU A 31 15.19 -1.82 -2.06
C LEU A 31 14.07 -2.31 -2.97
N HIS A 32 12.86 -1.80 -2.76
CA HIS A 32 11.70 -2.07 -3.61
C HIS A 32 11.20 -0.77 -4.25
N ILE A 33 10.93 -0.82 -5.56
CA ILE A 33 10.38 0.31 -6.32
C ILE A 33 8.96 -0.03 -6.76
N VAL A 34 7.98 0.75 -6.29
CA VAL A 34 6.60 0.71 -6.77
C VAL A 34 6.46 1.69 -7.93
N TYR A 35 6.26 1.18 -9.15
CA TYR A 35 6.15 1.98 -10.36
C TYR A 35 4.91 1.61 -11.20
N GLY A 36 4.57 2.48 -12.16
CA GLY A 36 3.41 2.30 -13.03
C GLY A 36 2.97 3.63 -13.67
N LEU A 37 1.95 3.57 -14.53
CA LEU A 37 1.37 4.75 -15.18
C LEU A 37 0.82 5.78 -14.17
N ASN A 38 0.54 6.99 -14.64
CA ASN A 38 -0.22 7.95 -13.87
C ASN A 38 -1.55 7.31 -13.42
N GLU A 39 -1.98 7.65 -12.20
CA GLU A 39 -3.21 7.10 -11.60
C GLU A 39 -3.18 5.57 -11.36
N ALA A 40 -2.06 4.88 -11.57
CA ALA A 40 -1.91 3.46 -11.28
C ALA A 40 -2.07 3.11 -9.77
N GLY A 41 -2.00 4.11 -8.88
CA GLY A 41 -2.22 3.93 -7.45
C GLY A 41 -0.97 4.08 -6.58
N LYS A 42 0.16 4.49 -7.15
CA LYS A 42 1.44 4.68 -6.43
C LYS A 42 1.30 5.58 -5.18
N SER A 43 0.72 6.77 -5.33
CA SER A 43 0.48 7.69 -4.20
C SER A 43 -0.53 7.12 -3.19
N THR A 44 -1.53 6.39 -3.67
CA THR A 44 -2.51 5.69 -2.80
C THR A 44 -1.83 4.59 -1.97
N SER A 45 -0.90 3.83 -2.54
CA SER A 45 -0.12 2.83 -1.81
C SER A 45 0.78 3.46 -0.76
N LEU A 46 1.39 4.62 -1.05
CA LEU A 46 2.17 5.37 -0.06
C LEU A 46 1.31 5.86 1.10
N SER A 47 0.11 6.40 0.82
CA SER A 47 -0.82 6.79 1.89
C SER A 47 -1.24 5.60 2.75
N ALA A 48 -1.56 4.45 2.15
CA ALA A 48 -1.89 3.24 2.90
C ALA A 48 -0.76 2.77 3.82
N TYR A 49 0.49 2.89 3.36
CA TYR A 49 1.66 2.55 4.19
C TYR A 49 1.80 3.48 5.40
N LEU A 50 1.56 4.79 5.22
CA LEU A 50 1.59 5.75 6.33
C LEU A 50 0.44 5.51 7.31
N ASP A 51 -0.78 5.27 6.81
CA ASP A 51 -1.94 4.96 7.64
C ASP A 51 -1.77 3.66 8.44
N LEU A 52 -1.09 2.65 7.88
CA LEU A 52 -0.72 1.44 8.61
C LEU A 52 0.20 1.74 9.80
N LEU A 53 1.15 2.65 9.62
CA LEU A 53 2.15 2.99 10.64
C LEU A 53 1.61 3.91 11.72
N PHE A 54 0.74 4.84 11.37
CA PHE A 54 0.36 5.97 12.22
C PHE A 54 -1.14 6.01 12.55
N GLY A 55 -1.91 5.06 12.03
CA GLY A 55 -3.36 5.02 12.16
C GLY A 55 -4.07 5.74 11.01
N ILE A 56 -5.32 5.36 10.79
CA ILE A 56 -6.21 6.01 9.82
C ILE A 56 -6.89 7.18 10.52
N GLU A 57 -6.85 8.36 9.92
CA GLU A 57 -7.57 9.54 10.42
C GLU A 57 -9.09 9.32 10.36
N GLU A 58 -9.82 9.89 11.32
CA GLU A 58 -11.29 9.81 11.40
C GLU A 58 -11.96 10.28 10.09
N ARG A 59 -11.36 11.28 9.42
CA ARG A 59 -11.80 11.79 8.11
C ARG A 59 -10.73 11.54 7.06
N THR A 60 -10.85 10.41 6.37
CA THR A 60 -9.97 10.06 5.26
C THR A 60 -10.66 10.23 3.90
N LYS A 61 -9.92 10.72 2.90
CA LYS A 61 -10.37 10.79 1.49
C LYS A 61 -10.61 9.42 0.86
N TYR A 62 -10.19 8.34 1.52
CA TYR A 62 -10.37 6.96 1.07
C TYR A 62 -11.58 6.27 1.71
N GLY A 63 -12.36 6.98 2.54
CA GLY A 63 -13.55 6.45 3.22
C GLY A 63 -14.80 6.38 2.35
N PHE A 64 -14.67 6.00 1.09
CA PHE A 64 -15.81 5.84 0.17
C PHE A 64 -16.18 4.36 0.00
N LEU A 65 -17.41 4.09 -0.45
CA LEU A 65 -17.88 2.74 -0.72
C LEU A 65 -17.25 2.21 -2.00
N HIS A 66 -16.61 1.05 -1.92
CA HIS A 66 -16.16 0.31 -3.09
C HIS A 66 -17.36 -0.43 -3.71
N GLN A 67 -17.36 -0.54 -5.05
CA GLN A 67 -18.34 -1.40 -5.73
C GLN A 67 -18.08 -2.87 -5.34
N GLY A 68 -19.15 -3.59 -5.03
CA GLY A 68 -19.12 -5.00 -4.63
C GLY A 68 -18.89 -5.95 -5.79
#